data_AF-A0A5C5T8M7-F1
#
_entry.id   AF-A0A5C5T8M7-F1
#
_cell.length_a   1.000
_cell.length_b   1.000
_cell.length_c   1.000
_cell.angle_alpha   90.00
_cell.angle_beta   90.00
_cell.angle_gamma   90.00
#
_symmetry.space_group_name_H-M   'P 1'
#
loop_
_entity.id
_entity.type
_entity.pdbx_description
1 polymer ?
#
loop_
_entity_poly.entity_id
_entity_poly.type
_entity_poly.pdbx_seq_one_letter_code
_entity_poly.pdbx_strand_id
1 'polypeptide(L)'
;MAGLPTVDIDKVPKSWRETPVPPAQGGEMVVYRGVASRARNRIGNILDPEDLVGGQLSREIDAAHDAIFNQYGRDPILTGIDAGGVIRIRITAALWDELVRTNSISERGNYPGFSRRLNTTEIRVNSPEAAQAINGQPMDILPPDSRFDFRRP
;
A
#
# COMPACT_ATOMS: atom_id res chain seq x y z
N MET A 1 -20.86 0.09 -13.92
CA MET A 1 -19.65 -0.70 -13.63
C MET A 1 -20.09 -2.04 -13.09
N ALA A 2 -19.56 -3.16 -13.60
CA ALA A 2 -19.75 -4.44 -12.94
C ALA A 2 -18.99 -4.40 -11.60
N GLY A 3 -19.61 -4.84 -10.50
CA GLY A 3 -18.99 -4.79 -9.18
C GLY A 3 -17.84 -5.78 -9.02
N LEU A 4 -16.97 -5.55 -8.04
CA LEU A 4 -15.85 -6.43 -7.71
C LEU A 4 -16.36 -7.81 -7.23
N PRO A 5 -15.70 -8.91 -7.62
CA PRO A 5 -16.02 -10.23 -7.09
C PRO A 5 -15.72 -10.28 -5.60
N THR A 6 -16.60 -10.94 -4.82
CA THR A 6 -16.37 -11.14 -3.39
C THR A 6 -15.33 -12.24 -3.17
N VAL A 7 -14.27 -11.91 -2.44
CA VAL A 7 -13.22 -12.85 -2.04
C VAL A 7 -13.72 -13.70 -0.88
N ASP A 8 -13.50 -15.01 -0.99
CA ASP A 8 -13.71 -15.96 0.09
C ASP A 8 -12.74 -15.67 1.23
N ILE A 9 -13.28 -15.21 2.36
CA ILE A 9 -12.51 -14.78 3.52
C ILE A 9 -11.66 -15.91 4.10
N ASP A 10 -12.07 -17.17 3.94
CA ASP A 10 -11.30 -18.31 4.47
C ASP A 10 -10.04 -18.62 3.66
N LYS A 11 -9.95 -18.09 2.44
CA LYS A 11 -8.72 -18.12 1.63
C LYS A 11 -7.73 -17.03 2.01
N VAL A 12 -8.15 -16.02 2.79
CA VAL A 12 -7.27 -14.97 3.29
C VAL A 12 -6.50 -15.49 4.51
N PRO A 13 -5.15 -15.32 4.56
CA PRO A 13 -4.34 -15.72 5.70
C PRO A 13 -4.90 -15.21 7.03
N LYS A 14 -4.97 -16.09 8.03
CA LYS A 14 -5.57 -15.78 9.34
C LYS A 14 -4.97 -14.53 9.99
N SER A 15 -3.65 -14.36 9.90
CA SER A 15 -2.95 -13.20 10.46
C SER A 15 -3.33 -11.85 9.82
N TRP A 16 -3.94 -11.85 8.64
CA TRP A 16 -4.48 -10.64 7.99
C TRP A 16 -5.94 -10.39 8.39
N ARG A 17 -6.65 -11.42 8.83
CA ARG A 17 -8.03 -11.32 9.32
C ARG A 17 -8.12 -11.01 10.81
N GLU A 18 -7.04 -11.27 11.55
CA GLU A 18 -6.92 -10.95 12.98
C GLU A 18 -6.75 -9.45 13.24
N THR A 19 -6.36 -8.67 12.22
CA THR A 19 -6.40 -7.20 12.27
C THR A 19 -7.82 -6.71 11.95
N PRO A 20 -8.29 -5.60 12.56
CA PRO A 20 -9.55 -4.98 12.17
C PRO A 20 -9.61 -4.71 10.65
N VAL A 21 -10.76 -5.01 10.06
CA VAL A 21 -11.04 -4.67 8.66
C VAL A 21 -10.89 -3.16 8.47
N PRO A 22 -10.29 -2.69 7.35
CA PRO A 22 -10.21 -1.26 7.09
C PRO A 22 -11.62 -0.65 7.16
N PRO A 23 -11.81 0.50 7.84
CA PRO A 23 -13.13 1.10 7.96
C PRO A 23 -13.66 1.51 6.59
N ALA A 24 -14.90 1.13 6.27
CA ALA A 24 -15.68 1.79 5.23
C ALA A 24 -16.08 3.17 5.75
N GLN A 25 -15.67 4.24 5.08
CA GLN A 25 -15.81 5.60 5.61
C GLN A 25 -16.65 6.52 4.73
N GLY A 26 -17.13 6.06 3.56
CA GLY A 26 -17.94 6.90 2.65
C GLY A 26 -17.21 8.14 2.11
N GLY A 27 -15.91 8.28 2.38
CA GLY A 27 -15.05 9.37 1.93
C GLY A 27 -13.92 8.86 1.05
N GLU A 28 -13.30 9.77 0.29
CA GLU A 28 -12.11 9.43 -0.49
C GLU A 28 -10.99 8.95 0.44
N MET A 29 -10.32 7.87 0.03
CA MET A 29 -9.22 7.27 0.77
C MET A 29 -7.91 7.53 0.05
N VAL A 30 -6.92 8.04 0.77
CA VAL A 30 -5.56 8.16 0.26
C VAL A 30 -4.72 7.01 0.82
N VAL A 31 -4.11 6.24 -0.07
CA VAL A 31 -3.18 5.18 0.31
C VAL A 31 -1.82 5.42 -0.34
N TYR A 32 -0.78 4.87 0.27
CA TYR A 32 0.60 5.14 -0.05
C TYR A 32 1.35 3.84 -0.25
N ARG A 33 2.29 3.82 -1.20
CA ARG A 33 3.24 2.72 -1.36
C ARG A 33 4.66 3.24 -1.47
N GLY A 34 5.52 2.74 -0.58
CA GLY A 34 6.95 2.94 -0.68
C GLY A 34 7.55 2.12 -1.83
N VAL A 35 8.35 2.76 -2.68
CA VAL A 35 9.10 2.09 -3.74
C VAL A 35 10.58 2.48 -3.65
N ALA A 36 11.43 1.49 -3.36
CA ALA A 36 12.85 1.68 -3.15
C ALA A 36 13.68 1.92 -4.43
N SER A 37 13.11 1.73 -5.62
CA SER A 37 13.80 2.01 -6.88
C SER A 37 12.85 2.37 -8.03
N ARG A 38 13.24 3.36 -8.85
CA ARG A 38 12.55 3.73 -10.10
C ARG A 38 11.04 3.91 -9.91
N ALA A 39 10.63 4.67 -8.89
CA ALA A 39 9.21 4.85 -8.54
C ALA A 39 8.40 5.39 -9.74
N ARG A 40 9.02 6.24 -10.57
CA ARG A 40 8.45 6.75 -11.82
C ARG A 40 7.98 5.66 -12.79
N ASN A 41 8.70 4.54 -12.86
CA ASN A 41 8.38 3.44 -13.77
C ASN A 41 7.29 2.52 -13.22
N ARG A 42 6.80 2.77 -12.00
CA ARG A 42 5.80 1.94 -11.31
C ARG A 42 4.41 2.57 -11.30
N ILE A 43 4.25 3.81 -11.75
CA ILE A 43 2.92 4.43 -11.90
C ILE A 43 2.06 3.56 -12.82
N GLY A 44 0.83 3.29 -12.40
CA GLY A 44 -0.16 2.50 -13.17
C GLY A 44 0.00 0.98 -13.07
N ASN A 45 1.14 0.48 -12.58
CA ASN A 45 1.39 -0.95 -12.34
C ASN A 45 2.05 -1.15 -10.98
N ILE A 46 1.44 -0.55 -9.96
CA ILE A 46 2.01 -0.59 -8.62
C ILE A 46 1.77 -1.98 -8.03
N LEU A 47 0.52 -2.42 -8.06
CA LEU A 47 0.12 -3.74 -7.63
C LEU A 47 0.27 -4.70 -8.82
N ASP A 48 1.01 -5.77 -8.66
CA ASP A 48 1.03 -6.84 -9.66
C ASP A 48 -0.22 -7.71 -9.44
N PRO A 49 -1.13 -7.81 -10.42
CA PRO A 49 -2.33 -8.65 -10.29
C PRO A 49 -2.02 -10.14 -10.16
N GLU A 50 -0.84 -10.58 -10.60
CA GLU A 50 -0.41 -11.99 -10.53
C GLU A 50 0.34 -12.30 -9.22
N ASP A 51 0.73 -11.28 -8.46
CA ASP A 51 1.36 -11.46 -7.16
C ASP A 51 0.29 -11.78 -6.12
N LEU A 52 0.26 -13.04 -5.67
CA LEU A 52 -0.62 -13.53 -4.59
C LEU A 52 -0.41 -12.78 -3.26
N VAL A 53 0.67 -12.01 -3.17
CA VAL A 53 1.00 -11.09 -2.08
C VAL A 53 0.62 -9.68 -2.52
N GLY A 54 -0.62 -9.54 -3.05
CA GLY A 54 -1.16 -8.33 -3.67
C GLY A 54 -0.73 -7.08 -2.91
N GLY A 55 -0.01 -6.23 -3.64
CA GLY A 55 1.03 -5.37 -3.09
C GLY A 55 0.66 -4.48 -1.91
N GLN A 56 1.72 -4.04 -1.23
CA GLN A 56 1.70 -3.45 0.10
C GLN A 56 1.29 -1.98 0.04
N LEU A 57 0.14 -1.62 0.61
CA LEU A 57 -0.31 -0.23 0.71
C LEU A 57 -0.38 0.16 2.19
N SER A 58 -0.30 1.45 2.50
CA SER A 58 -0.58 1.97 3.84
C SER A 58 -1.48 3.19 3.75
N ARG A 59 -2.27 3.45 4.79
CA ARG A 59 -3.02 4.72 4.93
C ARG A 59 -2.13 5.85 5.47
N GLU A 60 -0.93 5.52 5.92
CA GLU A 60 0.01 6.46 6.52
C GLU A 60 1.20 6.69 5.59
N ILE A 61 1.44 7.96 5.25
CA ILE A 61 2.58 8.36 4.41
C ILE A 61 3.91 8.01 5.08
N ASP A 62 3.99 8.13 6.41
CA ASP A 62 5.15 7.81 7.22
C ASP A 62 5.56 6.34 7.08
N ALA A 63 4.60 5.42 7.07
CA ALA A 63 4.83 3.99 6.85
C ALA A 63 5.36 3.71 5.44
N ALA A 64 4.87 4.44 4.43
CA ALA A 64 5.36 4.31 3.07
C ALA A 64 6.78 4.86 2.90
N HIS A 65 7.14 5.96 3.57
CA HIS A 65 8.51 6.44 3.61
C HIS A 65 9.42 5.45 4.35
N ASP A 66 8.99 4.96 5.50
CA ASP A 66 9.75 4.01 6.30
C ASP A 66 10.02 2.70 5.55
N ALA A 67 9.04 2.17 4.81
CA ALA A 67 9.23 1.01 3.96
C ALA A 67 10.31 1.21 2.88
N ILE A 68 10.49 2.44 2.38
CA ILE A 68 11.57 2.75 1.42
C ILE A 68 12.94 2.63 2.09
N PHE A 69 13.08 3.13 3.32
CA PHE A 69 14.36 3.18 4.04
C PHE A 69 14.72 1.86 4.74
N ASN A 70 13.72 1.09 5.18
CA ASN A 70 13.92 -0.21 5.85
C ASN A 70 14.02 -1.40 4.88
N GLN A 71 13.73 -1.23 3.59
CA GLN A 71 13.71 -2.37 2.67
C GLN A 71 15.08 -2.95 2.33
N TYR A 72 16.22 -2.33 2.64
CA TYR A 72 17.52 -2.90 2.32
C TYR A 72 18.63 -2.53 3.31
N GLY A 73 19.42 -3.54 3.74
CA GLY A 73 20.72 -3.38 4.38
C GLY A 73 21.82 -2.83 3.45
N ARG A 74 21.50 -1.84 2.62
CA ARG A 74 22.41 -1.08 1.76
C ARG A 74 21.96 0.36 1.78
N ASP A 75 22.88 1.32 1.70
CA ASP A 75 22.55 2.75 1.76
C ASP A 75 21.59 3.20 0.64
N PRO A 76 20.31 3.54 0.91
CA PRO A 76 19.52 4.27 -0.06
C PRO A 76 20.12 5.67 -0.26
N ILE A 77 20.80 5.86 -1.40
CA ILE A 77 21.04 7.20 -1.97
C ILE A 77 19.78 7.54 -2.77
N LEU A 78 18.79 8.11 -2.08
CA LEU A 78 17.51 8.45 -2.67
C LEU A 78 17.40 9.96 -2.86
N THR A 79 18.08 10.49 -3.87
CA THR A 79 17.87 11.87 -4.31
C THR A 79 16.92 11.88 -5.50
N GLY A 80 15.66 12.27 -5.26
CA GLY A 80 14.64 12.43 -6.29
C GLY A 80 13.88 11.16 -6.67
N ILE A 81 12.76 11.35 -7.39
CA ILE A 81 11.77 10.31 -7.74
C ILE A 81 12.31 9.19 -8.64
N ASP A 82 13.44 9.41 -9.30
CA ASP A 82 14.10 8.44 -10.17
C ASP A 82 14.89 7.39 -9.38
N ALA A 83 15.34 7.75 -8.17
CA ALA A 83 16.03 6.85 -7.26
C ALA A 83 15.06 6.00 -6.42
N GLY A 84 13.90 6.53 -6.07
CA GLY A 84 12.84 5.89 -5.27
C GLY A 84 11.80 6.93 -4.85
N GLY A 85 10.70 6.52 -4.23
CA GLY A 85 9.61 7.46 -3.90
C GLY A 85 8.41 6.81 -3.26
N VAL A 86 7.54 7.65 -2.69
CA VAL A 86 6.23 7.23 -2.21
C VAL A 86 5.22 7.50 -3.30
N ILE A 87 4.52 6.45 -3.73
CA ILE A 87 3.39 6.60 -4.66
C ILE A 87 2.13 6.81 -3.83
N ARG A 88 1.50 7.96 -4.00
CA ARG A 88 0.21 8.33 -3.40
C ARG A 88 -0.90 7.98 -4.38
N ILE A 89 -1.87 7.19 -3.93
CA ILE A 89 -3.02 6.73 -4.72
C ILE A 89 -4.28 7.29 -4.08
N ARG A 90 -5.15 7.92 -4.87
CA ARG A 90 -6.42 8.47 -4.38
C ARG A 90 -7.56 7.55 -4.81
N ILE A 91 -8.09 6.79 -3.86
CA ILE A 91 -9.18 5.84 -4.09
C ILE A 91 -10.51 6.54 -3.79
N THR A 92 -11.42 6.52 -4.76
CA THR A 92 -12.77 7.07 -4.55
C THR A 92 -13.51 6.35 -3.42
N ALA A 93 -14.41 7.05 -2.72
CA ALA A 93 -15.22 6.47 -1.65
C ALA A 93 -15.95 5.19 -2.09
N ALA A 94 -16.58 5.22 -3.26
CA ALA A 94 -17.33 4.10 -3.80
C ALA A 94 -16.45 2.85 -4.01
N LEU A 95 -15.24 3.04 -4.56
CA LEU A 95 -14.31 1.93 -4.75
C LEU A 95 -13.76 1.43 -3.41
N TRP A 96 -13.43 2.32 -2.47
CA TRP A 96 -12.93 1.93 -1.16
C TRP A 96 -13.94 1.08 -0.39
N ASP A 97 -15.18 1.56 -0.30
CA ASP A 97 -16.25 0.84 0.39
C ASP A 97 -16.58 -0.48 -0.32
N GLU A 98 -16.49 -0.51 -1.66
CA GLU A 98 -16.63 -1.75 -2.42
C GLU A 98 -15.51 -2.76 -2.10
N LEU A 99 -14.25 -2.33 -2.10
CA LEU A 99 -13.09 -3.18 -1.77
C LEU A 99 -13.22 -3.79 -0.37
N VAL A 100 -13.70 -3.02 0.61
CA VAL A 100 -13.97 -3.49 1.98
C VAL A 100 -15.12 -4.51 1.96
N ARG A 101 -16.25 -4.17 1.33
CA ARG A 101 -17.45 -5.01 1.27
C ARG A 101 -17.20 -6.37 0.62
N THR A 102 -16.31 -6.43 -0.37
CA THR A 102 -16.01 -7.65 -1.13
C THR A 102 -14.83 -8.44 -0.56
N ASN A 103 -14.29 -8.08 0.61
CA ASN A 103 -13.07 -8.67 1.18
C ASN A 103 -11.85 -8.60 0.24
N SER A 104 -11.89 -7.68 -0.72
CA SER A 104 -10.84 -7.48 -1.72
C SER A 104 -9.60 -6.81 -1.13
N ILE A 105 -9.74 -6.21 0.07
CA ILE A 105 -8.63 -5.73 0.88
C ILE A 105 -8.72 -6.23 2.32
N SER A 106 -7.59 -6.29 3.01
CA SER A 106 -7.47 -6.61 4.45
C SER A 106 -6.33 -5.82 5.09
N GLU A 107 -6.30 -5.72 6.42
CA GLU A 107 -5.16 -5.12 7.13
C GLU A 107 -4.26 -6.18 7.78
N ARG A 108 -2.96 -5.96 7.75
CA ARG A 108 -1.98 -6.75 8.48
C ARG A 108 -1.31 -5.87 9.53
N GLY A 109 -1.53 -6.18 10.80
CA GLY A 109 -0.80 -5.59 11.92
C GLY A 109 0.66 -6.04 11.99
N ASN A 110 1.51 -5.21 12.61
CA ASN A 110 2.91 -5.52 12.90
C ASN A 110 3.71 -5.99 11.67
N TYR A 111 3.52 -5.33 10.52
CA TYR A 111 4.24 -5.67 9.30
C TYR A 111 5.76 -5.47 9.52
N PRO A 112 6.61 -6.51 9.32
CA PRO A 112 8.04 -6.41 9.60
C PRO A 112 8.81 -5.38 8.76
N GLY A 113 8.24 -4.96 7.62
CA GLY A 113 8.84 -3.93 6.76
C GLY A 113 8.56 -2.50 7.22
N PHE A 114 7.69 -2.31 8.21
CA PHE A 114 7.55 -1.04 8.92
C PHE A 114 8.38 -1.08 10.21
N SER A 115 9.00 0.05 10.53
CA SER A 115 9.70 0.28 11.78
C SER A 115 8.74 0.00 12.93
N ARG A 116 9.22 -0.72 13.94
CA ARG A 116 8.46 -1.00 15.18
C ARG A 116 8.04 0.26 15.93
N ARG A 117 8.60 1.43 15.57
CA ARG A 117 8.22 2.74 16.11
C ARG A 117 6.92 3.27 15.49
N LEU A 118 6.54 2.78 14.31
CA LEU A 118 5.28 3.11 13.66
C LEU A 118 4.21 2.11 14.10
N ASN A 119 3.21 2.59 14.84
CA ASN A 119 2.05 1.79 15.23
C ASN A 119 1.03 1.78 14.09
N THR A 120 1.39 1.13 12.98
CA THR A 120 0.67 1.21 11.70
C THR A 120 0.35 -0.16 11.14
N THR A 121 -0.62 -0.21 10.22
CA THR A 121 -1.05 -1.43 9.53
C THR A 121 -0.74 -1.37 8.04
N GLU A 122 -0.54 -2.54 7.45
CA GLU A 122 -0.39 -2.71 6.01
C GLU A 122 -1.73 -3.11 5.40
N ILE A 123 -2.21 -2.37 4.40
CA ILE A 123 -3.31 -2.79 3.55
C ILE A 123 -2.77 -3.81 2.54
N ARG A 124 -3.43 -4.97 2.50
CA ARG A 124 -3.21 -6.06 1.54
C ARG A 124 -4.33 -6.11 0.53
N VAL A 125 -3.98 -6.43 -0.71
CA VAL A 125 -4.93 -6.61 -1.81
C VAL A 125 -5.10 -8.10 -2.07
N ASN A 126 -6.33 -8.60 -1.97
CA ASN A 126 -6.63 -10.03 -1.93
C ASN A 126 -7.11 -10.59 -3.27
N SER A 127 -7.23 -9.77 -4.32
CA SER A 127 -7.62 -10.25 -5.65
C SER A 127 -6.97 -9.45 -6.80
N PRO A 128 -6.79 -10.08 -7.98
CA PRO A 128 -6.27 -9.40 -9.17
C PRO A 128 -7.16 -8.24 -9.63
N GLU A 129 -8.49 -8.38 -9.54
CA GLU A 129 -9.45 -7.36 -9.96
C GLU A 129 -9.36 -6.11 -9.07
N ALA A 130 -9.14 -6.32 -7.77
CA ALA A 130 -8.89 -5.24 -6.83
C ALA A 130 -7.58 -4.52 -7.14
N ALA A 131 -6.52 -5.27 -7.49
CA ALA A 131 -5.25 -4.70 -7.90
C ALA A 131 -5.39 -3.84 -9.16
N GLN A 132 -6.12 -4.33 -10.16
CA GLN A 132 -6.43 -3.58 -11.39
C GLN A 132 -7.24 -2.31 -11.09
N ALA A 133 -8.28 -2.42 -10.25
CA ALA A 133 -9.13 -1.29 -9.90
C ALA A 133 -8.36 -0.18 -9.16
N ILE A 134 -7.49 -0.55 -8.22
CA ILE A 134 -6.60 0.38 -7.50
C ILE A 134 -5.56 0.97 -8.46
N ASN A 135 -4.98 0.16 -9.35
CA ASN A 135 -4.01 0.64 -10.35
C ASN A 135 -4.60 1.66 -11.33
N GLY A 136 -5.91 1.61 -11.58
CA GLY A 136 -6.62 2.57 -12.42
C GLY A 136 -6.97 3.89 -11.72
N GLN A 137 -6.68 4.05 -10.43
CA GLN A 137 -6.96 5.28 -9.70
C GLN A 137 -5.91 6.38 -9.97
N PRO A 138 -6.24 7.67 -9.76
CA PRO A 138 -5.27 8.76 -9.83
C PRO A 138 -4.08 8.54 -8.89
N MET A 139 -2.87 8.76 -9.41
CA MET A 139 -1.60 8.52 -8.72
C MET A 139 -0.64 9.69 -8.86
N ASP A 140 0.03 10.02 -7.77
CA ASP A 140 1.12 11.01 -7.73
C ASP A 140 2.36 10.36 -7.10
N ILE A 141 3.56 10.80 -7.49
CA ILE A 141 4.80 10.41 -6.79
C ILE A 141 5.26 11.56 -5.91
N LEU A 142 5.54 11.22 -4.66
CA LEU A 142 6.20 12.09 -3.71
C LEU A 142 7.68 11.68 -3.61
N PRO A 143 8.61 12.65 -3.61
CA PRO A 143 10.01 12.35 -3.37
C PRO A 143 10.18 11.74 -1.96
N PRO A 144 11.19 10.89 -1.75
CA PRO A 144 11.52 10.38 -0.42
C PRO A 144 11.80 11.54 0.55
N ASP A 145 11.16 11.53 1.71
CA ASP A 145 11.38 12.51 2.77
C ASP A 145 12.48 11.99 3.71
N SER A 146 13.59 12.72 3.76
CA SER A 146 14.77 12.36 4.54
C SER A 146 14.55 12.39 6.06
N ARG A 147 13.46 12.98 6.56
CA ARG A 147 13.11 12.93 8.00
C ARG A 147 12.76 11.52 8.48
N PHE A 148 12.39 10.64 7.56
CA PHE A 148 12.11 9.22 7.85
C PHE A 148 13.35 8.33 7.65
N ASP A 149 14.51 8.93 7.32
CA ASP A 149 15.79 8.21 7.27
C ASP A 149 16.35 8.06 8.69
N PHE A 150 15.88 7.05 9.43
CA PHE A 150 16.30 6.78 10.82
C PHE A 150 17.81 6.42 10.97
N ARG A 151 18.57 6.37 9.88
CA ARG A 151 20.03 6.20 9.88
C ARG A 151 20.77 7.53 10.07
N ARG A 152 20.11 8.66 9.85
CA ARG A 152 20.68 10.00 10.07
C ARG A 152 20.28 10.48 11.47
N PRO A 153 21.26 10.89 12.31
CA PRO A 153 21.00 11.40 13.66
C PRO A 153 20.26 12.74 13.65
#